data_AF-A0A183E3R9-F1
#
_entry.id   AF-A0A183E3R9-F1
#
_cell.length_a   1.000
_cell.length_b   1.000
_cell.length_c   1.000
_cell.angle_alpha   90.00
_cell.angle_beta   90.00
_cell.angle_gamma   90.00
#
_symmetry.space_group_name_H-M   'P 1'
#
loop_
_entity.id
_entity.type
_entity.pdbx_description
1 polymer ?
#
loop_
_entity_poly.entity_id
_entity_poly.type
_entity_poly.pdbx_seq_one_letter_code
_entity_poly.pdbx_strand_id
1 'polypeptide(L)'
;MDEVALQENVAYVQMTHVEPYKNGYDVLSYEAHTNLRQFVYEMSVMDEKVPQDEPKLARQALKRIFVTVEDSFPNTRRRSRVVKRSETRLVSVCAEALEANEAAIGDDQIEYHNMLKNAFAAMIERLHGYFGEMMPVEQDHADSVPAVSQEQRTNRNSMHILDSIGGINS
;
A
#
# COMPACT_ATOMS: atom_id res chain seq x y z
N MET A 1 -11.70 -9.87 0.93
CA MET A 1 -12.94 -10.64 0.74
C MET A 1 -13.93 -10.16 1.77
N ASP A 2 -15.18 -10.01 1.38
CA ASP A 2 -16.26 -9.80 2.33
C ASP A 2 -16.60 -11.15 2.97
N GLU A 3 -16.38 -11.28 4.28
CA GLU A 3 -16.63 -12.53 5.02
C GLU A 3 -18.12 -12.89 5.02
N VAL A 4 -19.00 -11.90 4.89
CA VAL A 4 -20.46 -12.09 4.92
C VAL A 4 -20.96 -12.83 3.67
N ALA A 5 -20.18 -12.79 2.58
CA ALA A 5 -20.52 -13.47 1.33
C ALA A 5 -19.98 -14.92 1.25
N LEU A 6 -19.27 -15.41 2.27
CA LEU A 6 -18.64 -16.73 2.26
C LEU A 6 -19.53 -17.79 2.92
N GLN A 7 -19.56 -19.00 2.35
CA GLN A 7 -20.33 -20.11 2.90
C GLN A 7 -19.52 -20.81 4.02
N GLU A 8 -20.14 -21.04 5.18
CA GLU A 8 -19.44 -21.60 6.36
C GLU A 8 -18.89 -23.02 6.15
N ASN A 9 -19.48 -23.80 5.23
CA ASN A 9 -19.09 -25.18 4.94
C ASN A 9 -17.97 -25.30 3.89
N VAL A 10 -17.40 -24.18 3.43
CA VAL A 10 -16.35 -24.16 2.41
C VAL A 10 -15.08 -23.53 2.98
N ALA A 11 -13.95 -24.19 2.77
CA ALA A 11 -12.64 -23.61 3.08
C ALA A 11 -12.15 -22.77 1.90
N TYR A 12 -12.04 -21.45 2.11
CA TYR A 12 -11.56 -20.52 1.10
C TYR A 12 -10.07 -20.21 1.28
N VAL A 13 -9.32 -20.23 0.19
CA VAL A 13 -7.91 -19.81 0.16
C VAL A 13 -7.74 -18.73 -0.89
N GLN A 14 -7.32 -17.54 -0.47
CA GLN A 14 -6.94 -16.46 -1.38
C GLN A 14 -5.42 -16.53 -1.62
N MET A 15 -5.03 -16.60 -2.90
CA MET A 15 -3.64 -16.48 -3.33
C MET A 15 -3.49 -15.22 -4.18
N THR A 16 -2.47 -14.42 -3.91
CA THR A 16 -2.21 -13.17 -4.63
C THR A 16 -0.70 -13.04 -4.80
N HIS A 17 -0.27 -12.75 -6.02
CA HIS A 17 1.13 -12.47 -6.30
C HIS A 17 1.54 -11.15 -5.62
N VAL A 18 2.71 -11.14 -5.01
CA VAL A 18 3.31 -9.95 -4.40
C VAL A 18 4.75 -9.82 -4.87
N GLU A 19 5.25 -8.60 -4.89
CA GLU A 19 6.65 -8.30 -5.21
C GLU A 19 7.36 -7.74 -3.99
N PRO A 20 8.65 -8.04 -3.76
CA PRO A 20 9.42 -7.40 -2.70
C PRO A 20 9.46 -5.89 -2.91
N TYR A 21 9.13 -5.12 -1.88
CA TYR A 21 9.25 -3.67 -1.93
C TYR A 21 10.72 -3.27 -1.81
N LYS A 22 11.24 -2.61 -2.85
CA LYS A 22 12.67 -2.32 -2.99
C LYS A 22 13.12 -1.04 -2.30
N ASN A 23 12.24 -0.26 -1.67
CA ASN A 23 12.56 0.94 -0.87
C ASN A 23 13.65 1.86 -1.46
N GLY A 24 13.62 2.10 -2.77
CA GLY A 24 14.60 2.95 -3.45
C GLY A 24 15.98 2.33 -3.71
N TYR A 25 16.23 1.08 -3.30
CA TYR A 25 17.45 0.35 -3.67
C TYR A 25 17.48 0.04 -5.16
N ASP A 26 18.68 0.06 -5.75
CA ASP A 26 18.89 -0.43 -7.10
C ASP A 26 18.47 -1.90 -7.20
N VAL A 27 17.77 -2.26 -8.27
CA VAL A 27 17.17 -3.58 -8.43
C VAL A 27 18.22 -4.68 -8.42
N LEU A 28 19.45 -4.41 -8.89
CA LEU A 28 20.54 -5.38 -8.93
C LEU A 28 21.34 -5.47 -7.62
N SER A 29 21.08 -4.58 -6.67
CA SER A 29 21.80 -4.54 -5.40
C SER A 29 21.51 -5.76 -4.53
N TYR A 30 22.44 -6.05 -3.60
CA TYR A 30 22.26 -7.11 -2.61
C TYR A 30 21.13 -6.75 -1.62
N GLU A 31 21.03 -5.47 -1.27
CA GLU A 31 20.04 -4.88 -0.39
C GLU A 31 18.62 -5.03 -0.95
N ALA A 32 18.46 -4.96 -2.27
CA ALA A 32 17.20 -5.23 -2.94
C ALA A 32 16.71 -6.69 -2.79
N HIS A 33 17.55 -7.63 -2.38
CA HIS A 33 17.26 -9.08 -2.37
C HIS A 33 17.44 -9.76 -1.01
N THR A 34 17.83 -9.02 0.02
CA THR A 34 18.05 -9.56 1.36
C THR A 34 17.30 -8.75 2.40
N ASN A 35 17.06 -9.34 3.58
CA ASN A 35 16.27 -8.73 4.64
C ASN A 35 14.87 -8.27 4.19
N LEU A 36 14.27 -8.98 3.22
CA LEU A 36 13.00 -8.64 2.61
C LEU A 36 11.86 -8.83 3.61
N ARG A 37 11.33 -7.72 4.13
CA ARG A 37 10.21 -7.71 5.08
C ARG A 37 8.92 -7.12 4.51
N GLN A 38 9.04 -6.29 3.47
CA GLN A 38 7.92 -5.58 2.89
C GLN A 38 7.68 -6.06 1.48
N PHE A 39 6.42 -6.29 1.16
CA PHE A 39 5.96 -6.71 -0.14
C PHE A 39 4.81 -5.82 -0.58
N VAL A 40 4.65 -5.66 -1.89
CA VAL A 40 3.64 -4.81 -2.50
C VAL A 40 2.86 -5.57 -3.56
N TYR A 41 1.57 -5.27 -3.67
CA TYR A 41 0.74 -5.70 -4.79
C TYR A 41 -0.33 -4.64 -5.09
N GLU A 42 -0.86 -4.69 -6.30
CA GLU A 42 -1.86 -3.75 -6.78
C GLU A 42 -3.18 -4.47 -7.04
N MET A 43 -4.29 -3.77 -6.77
CA MET A 43 -5.64 -4.29 -6.97
C MET A 43 -6.50 -3.22 -7.62
N SER A 44 -7.14 -3.56 -8.75
CA SER A 44 -8.17 -2.70 -9.34
C SER A 44 -9.43 -2.76 -8.48
N VAL A 45 -9.94 -1.59 -8.10
CA VAL A 45 -11.17 -1.44 -7.32
C VAL A 45 -12.13 -0.58 -8.14
N MET A 46 -13.40 -0.98 -8.17
CA MET A 46 -14.45 -0.11 -8.67
C MET A 46 -14.96 0.71 -7.49
N ASP A 47 -15.03 2.02 -7.66
CA ASP A 47 -15.63 2.89 -6.68
C ASP A 47 -17.16 2.84 -6.80
N GLU A 48 -17.79 2.23 -5.80
CA GLU A 48 -19.25 2.07 -5.73
C GLU A 48 -19.97 3.37 -5.36
N LYS A 49 -19.25 4.38 -4.83
CA LYS A 49 -19.84 5.68 -4.48
C LYS A 49 -20.03 6.58 -5.70
N VAL A 50 -19.29 6.32 -6.78
CA VAL A 50 -19.46 7.05 -8.04
C VAL A 50 -20.70 6.52 -8.76
N PRO A 51 -21.65 7.39 -9.16
CA PRO A 51 -22.88 7.01 -9.83
C PRO A 51 -22.65 6.08 -11.03
N GLN A 52 -23.59 5.15 -11.26
CA GLN A 52 -23.40 4.08 -12.26
C GLN A 52 -23.41 4.59 -13.71
N ASP A 53 -24.02 5.75 -13.94
CA ASP A 53 -24.11 6.48 -15.20
C ASP A 53 -22.82 7.19 -15.59
N GLU A 54 -21.89 7.40 -14.65
CA GLU A 54 -20.58 7.98 -14.94
C GLU A 54 -19.69 7.03 -15.76
N PRO A 55 -18.75 7.57 -16.56
CA PRO A 55 -17.81 6.76 -17.34
C PRO A 55 -17.05 5.76 -16.47
N LYS A 56 -16.81 4.55 -17.00
CA LYS A 56 -16.06 3.50 -16.30
C LYS A 56 -14.72 3.99 -15.73
N LEU A 57 -14.04 4.89 -16.43
CA LEU A 57 -12.78 5.47 -15.99
C LEU A 57 -12.92 6.26 -14.68
N ALA A 58 -14.00 7.04 -14.52
CA ALA A 58 -14.27 7.81 -13.30
C ALA A 58 -14.55 6.90 -12.09
N ARG A 59 -14.90 5.64 -12.36
CA ARG A 59 -15.22 4.62 -11.36
C ARG A 59 -14.06 3.67 -11.06
N GLN A 60 -12.98 3.73 -11.84
CA GLN A 60 -11.83 2.84 -11.67
C GLN A 60 -10.79 3.48 -10.74
N ALA A 61 -10.45 2.77 -9.67
CA ALA A 61 -9.37 3.11 -8.78
C ALA A 61 -8.33 1.97 -8.73
N LEU A 62 -7.08 2.32 -8.47
CA LEU A 62 -6.01 1.36 -8.21
C LEU A 62 -5.57 1.48 -6.76
N LYS A 63 -5.58 0.36 -6.04
CA LYS A 63 -5.16 0.27 -4.66
C LYS A 63 -3.82 -0.44 -4.58
N ARG A 64 -2.78 0.29 -4.18
CA ARG A 64 -1.47 -0.28 -3.88
C ARG A 64 -1.40 -0.65 -2.41
N ILE A 65 -1.11 -1.92 -2.13
CA ILE A 65 -1.18 -2.50 -0.80
C ILE A 65 0.21 -2.99 -0.41
N PHE A 66 0.66 -2.55 0.76
CA PHE A 66 1.91 -2.96 1.37
C PHE A 66 1.62 -3.95 2.49
N VAL A 67 2.36 -5.05 2.52
CA VAL A 67 2.30 -6.07 3.57
C VAL A 67 3.67 -6.26 4.16
N THR A 68 3.74 -6.21 5.50
CA THR A 68 4.96 -6.44 6.26
C THR A 68 4.87 -7.77 6.98
N VAL A 69 5.91 -8.58 6.86
CA VAL A 69 6.01 -9.89 7.51
C VAL A 69 6.81 -9.85 8.81
N GLU A 70 6.52 -10.79 9.71
CA GLU A 70 7.16 -10.95 11.01
C GLU A 70 8.66 -11.23 10.88
N ASP A 71 9.01 -12.20 10.03
CA ASP A 71 10.38 -12.59 9.73
C ASP A 71 10.73 -12.25 8.28
N SER A 72 11.92 -11.69 8.07
CA SER A 72 12.44 -11.34 6.75
C SER A 72 12.82 -12.57 5.92
N PHE A 73 12.75 -12.44 4.59
CA PHE A 73 13.38 -13.36 3.66
C PHE A 73 14.79 -12.89 3.25
N PRO A 74 15.72 -13.79 2.92
CA PRO A 74 15.61 -15.25 3.02
C PRO A 74 15.55 -15.74 4.48
N ASN A 75 14.87 -16.86 4.72
CA ASN A 75 14.72 -17.47 6.05
C ASN A 75 14.74 -18.99 5.96
N THR A 76 15.08 -19.65 7.06
CA THR A 76 14.86 -21.10 7.26
C THR A 76 13.41 -21.53 7.05
N ARG A 77 12.44 -20.67 7.42
CA ARG A 77 11.02 -20.88 7.14
C ARG A 77 10.65 -20.28 5.80
N ARG A 78 9.94 -21.05 4.98
CA ARG A 78 9.47 -20.62 3.66
C ARG A 78 8.17 -19.82 3.67
N ARG A 79 7.60 -19.63 4.85
CA ARG A 79 6.36 -18.91 5.11
C ARG A 79 6.55 -18.00 6.30
N SER A 80 6.17 -16.74 6.14
CA SER A 80 6.24 -15.74 7.21
C SER A 80 4.87 -15.08 7.37
N ARG A 81 4.44 -14.87 8.63
CA ARG A 81 3.13 -14.29 8.94
C ARG A 81 3.14 -12.80 8.62
N VAL A 82 2.06 -12.31 8.02
CA VAL A 82 1.87 -10.87 7.83
C VAL A 82 1.45 -10.24 9.15
N VAL A 83 2.18 -9.21 9.58
CA VAL A 83 1.97 -8.49 10.85
C VAL A 83 1.43 -7.08 10.65
N LYS A 84 1.71 -6.44 9.51
CA LYS A 84 1.17 -5.13 9.14
C LYS A 84 0.66 -5.17 7.70
N ARG A 85 -0.47 -4.52 7.44
CA ARG A 85 -0.99 -4.24 6.11
C ARG A 85 -1.34 -2.76 6.06
N SER A 86 -0.81 -2.05 5.07
CA SER A 86 -1.15 -0.65 4.79
C SER A 86 -1.50 -0.49 3.32
N GLU A 87 -2.14 0.61 3.02
CA GLU A 87 -2.44 1.03 1.65
C GLU A 87 -1.86 2.42 1.46
N THR A 88 -1.30 2.68 0.30
CA THR A 88 -0.88 4.03 -0.06
C THR A 88 -1.87 4.57 -1.08
N ARG A 89 -2.33 5.79 -0.85
CA ARG A 89 -3.22 6.49 -1.76
C ARG A 89 -2.39 7.44 -2.60
N LEU A 90 -2.77 7.60 -3.86
CA LEU A 90 -2.09 8.52 -4.79
C LEU A 90 -1.90 9.92 -4.19
N VAL A 91 -2.91 10.40 -3.45
CA VAL A 91 -2.89 11.69 -2.77
C VAL A 91 -1.72 11.85 -1.78
N SER A 92 -1.41 10.83 -0.98
CA SER A 92 -0.32 10.94 0.00
C SER A 92 1.04 10.99 -0.71
N VAL A 93 1.24 10.17 -1.75
CA VAL A 93 2.46 10.18 -2.56
C VAL A 93 2.66 11.51 -3.28
N CYS A 94 1.58 12.09 -3.82
CA CYS A 94 1.65 13.39 -4.45
C CYS A 94 1.98 14.50 -3.46
N ALA A 95 1.50 14.42 -2.21
CA ALA A 95 1.85 15.37 -1.16
C ALA A 95 3.35 15.28 -0.80
N GLU A 96 3.86 14.07 -0.56
CA GLU A 96 5.29 13.82 -0.30
C GLU A 96 6.18 14.32 -1.46
N ALA A 97 5.76 14.07 -2.71
CA ALA A 97 6.50 14.52 -3.88
C ALA A 97 6.53 16.06 -4.00
N LEU A 98 5.47 16.76 -3.59
CA LEU A 98 5.47 18.21 -3.53
C LEU A 98 6.41 18.73 -2.45
N GLU A 99 6.43 18.14 -1.26
CA GLU A 99 7.36 18.52 -0.20
C GLU A 99 8.82 18.30 -0.62
N ALA A 100 9.14 17.15 -1.21
CA ALA A 100 10.46 16.86 -1.74
C ALA A 100 10.87 17.85 -2.84
N ASN A 101 9.94 18.24 -3.73
CA ASN A 101 10.19 19.25 -4.74
C ASN A 101 10.48 20.62 -4.12
N GLU A 102 9.71 21.05 -3.10
CA GLU A 102 9.93 22.33 -2.42
C GLU A 102 11.35 22.45 -1.85
N ALA A 103 11.87 21.37 -1.29
CA ALA A 103 13.23 21.33 -0.74
C ALA A 103 14.34 21.31 -1.81
N ALA A 104 14.02 20.92 -3.05
CA ALA A 104 14.99 20.69 -4.11
C ALA A 104 15.08 21.81 -5.16
N ILE A 105 14.03 22.63 -5.31
CA ILE A 105 13.96 23.68 -6.34
C ILE A 105 14.79 24.92 -6.01
N GLY A 106 15.23 25.61 -7.06
CA GLY A 106 15.86 26.94 -6.94
C GLY A 106 14.84 28.09 -6.95
N ASP A 107 15.32 29.30 -6.64
CA ASP A 107 14.48 30.52 -6.57
C ASP A 107 13.71 30.81 -7.86
N ASP A 108 14.25 30.41 -9.02
CA ASP A 108 13.67 30.57 -10.35
C ASP A 108 12.43 29.68 -10.58
N GLN A 109 12.19 28.69 -9.73
CA GLN A 109 11.10 27.71 -9.88
C GLN A 109 10.00 27.84 -8.80
N ILE A 110 10.11 28.83 -7.91
CA ILE A 110 9.14 29.04 -6.81
C ILE A 110 7.72 29.27 -7.33
N GLU A 111 7.55 30.06 -8.39
CA GLU A 111 6.22 30.35 -8.96
C GLU A 111 5.57 29.07 -9.52
N TYR A 112 6.35 28.26 -10.24
CA TYR A 112 5.89 26.98 -10.75
C TYR A 112 5.48 26.03 -9.62
N HIS A 113 6.28 25.96 -8.55
CA HIS A 113 5.98 25.14 -7.40
C HIS A 113 4.68 25.58 -6.69
N ASN A 114 4.45 26.89 -6.55
CA ASN A 114 3.20 27.41 -6.00
C ASN A 114 1.99 27.06 -6.88
N MET A 115 2.13 27.09 -8.21
CA MET A 115 1.07 26.60 -9.11
C MET A 115 0.77 25.12 -8.87
N LEU A 116 1.80 24.28 -8.70
CA LEU A 116 1.62 22.85 -8.40
C LEU A 116 0.88 22.62 -7.09
N LYS A 117 1.25 23.34 -6.02
CA LYS A 117 0.56 23.28 -4.72
C LYS A 117 -0.91 23.67 -4.84
N ASN A 118 -1.21 24.77 -5.55
CA ASN A 118 -2.58 25.23 -5.76
C ASN A 118 -3.41 24.23 -6.58
N ALA A 119 -2.83 23.67 -7.65
CA ALA A 119 -3.49 22.65 -8.45
C ALA A 119 -3.77 21.37 -7.65
N PHE A 120 -2.81 20.94 -6.83
CA PHE A 120 -2.98 19.80 -5.93
C PHE A 120 -4.08 20.04 -4.90
N ALA A 121 -4.09 21.19 -4.22
CA ALA A 121 -5.14 21.55 -3.27
C ALA A 121 -6.53 21.53 -3.91
N ALA A 122 -6.69 22.09 -5.12
CA ALA A 122 -7.95 22.07 -5.85
C ALA A 122 -8.36 20.64 -6.29
N MET A 123 -7.40 19.77 -6.58
CA MET A 123 -7.68 18.36 -6.85
C MET A 123 -8.18 17.65 -5.58
N ILE A 124 -7.53 17.87 -4.44
CA ILE A 124 -7.92 17.28 -3.15
C ILE A 124 -9.31 17.73 -2.73
N GLU A 125 -9.62 19.02 -2.86
CA GLU A 125 -10.95 19.56 -2.55
C GLU A 125 -12.04 18.90 -3.39
N ARG A 126 -11.81 18.73 -4.71
CA ARG A 126 -12.73 17.99 -5.58
C ARG A 126 -12.87 16.53 -5.16
N LEU A 127 -11.77 15.85 -4.87
CA LEU A 127 -11.79 14.46 -4.41
C LEU A 127 -12.54 14.30 -3.08
N HIS A 128 -12.36 15.22 -2.13
CA HIS A 128 -13.11 15.25 -0.87
C HIS A 128 -14.61 15.44 -1.11
N GLY A 129 -14.99 16.27 -2.09
CA GLY A 129 -16.38 16.45 -2.51
C GLY A 129 -17.05 15.18 -3.03
N TYR A 130 -16.30 14.27 -3.66
CA TYR A 130 -16.83 13.00 -4.18
C TYR A 130 -16.76 11.85 -3.15
N PHE A 131 -15.70 11.78 -2.35
CA PHE A 131 -15.39 10.60 -1.52
C PHE A 131 -15.62 10.78 -0.01
N GLY A 132 -15.89 12.00 0.44
CA GLY A 132 -16.00 12.39 1.86
C GLY A 132 -14.63 12.61 2.52
N GLU A 133 -14.62 12.94 3.82
CA GLU A 133 -13.43 13.19 4.68
C GLU A 133 -12.62 11.91 4.98
N MET A 134 -12.58 10.99 4.01
CA MET A 134 -12.01 9.66 4.14
C MET A 134 -10.50 9.63 3.88
N MET A 135 -9.88 10.78 3.63
CA MET A 135 -8.48 10.95 3.24
C MET A 135 -7.68 11.65 4.36
N PRO A 136 -7.45 11.03 5.53
CA PRO A 136 -6.40 11.52 6.39
C PRO A 136 -5.08 11.39 5.61
N VAL A 137 -4.37 12.51 5.46
CA VAL A 137 -2.97 12.49 5.08
C VAL A 137 -2.25 11.95 6.32
N GLU A 138 -2.19 10.63 6.47
CA GLU A 138 -1.44 10.01 7.55
C GLU A 138 0.03 10.31 7.30
N GLN A 139 0.57 11.18 8.15
CA GLN A 139 1.98 11.50 8.23
C GLN A 139 2.66 10.27 8.85
N ASP A 140 3.21 9.39 8.02
CA ASP A 140 3.95 8.21 8.46
C ASP A 140 5.28 8.68 9.08
N HIS A 141 5.23 9.19 10.32
CA HIS A 141 6.43 9.43 11.11
C HIS A 141 7.05 8.07 11.46
N ALA A 142 8.11 7.73 10.71
CA ALA A 142 9.06 6.71 11.09
C ALA A 142 9.79 7.15 12.36
N ASP A 143 9.21 6.89 13.53
CA ASP A 143 9.89 6.54 14.79
C ASP A 143 8.92 6.64 15.97
N SER A 144 8.25 5.52 16.27
CA SER A 144 7.94 5.10 17.64
C SER A 144 7.15 3.79 17.57
N VAL A 145 7.76 2.71 18.05
CA VAL A 145 7.04 1.47 18.37
C VAL A 145 6.13 1.78 19.56
N PRO A 146 4.79 1.82 19.43
CA PRO A 146 3.94 1.92 20.61
C PRO A 146 3.91 0.55 21.27
N ALA A 147 4.03 0.55 22.60
CA ALA A 147 3.99 -0.64 23.42
C ALA A 147 2.74 -1.50 23.10
N VAL A 148 2.99 -2.77 22.80
CA VAL A 148 1.97 -3.79 22.51
C VAL A 148 1.06 -3.93 23.73
N SER A 149 -0.15 -3.40 23.64
CA SER A 149 -1.26 -3.79 24.50
C SER A 149 -1.83 -5.10 23.95
N GLN A 150 -1.68 -6.17 24.73
CA GLN A 150 -2.20 -7.49 24.42
C GLN A 150 -3.74 -7.47 24.45
N GLU A 151 -4.38 -7.31 23.30
CA GLU A 151 -5.72 -7.87 23.08
C GLU A 151 -5.64 -8.92 21.98
N GLN A 152 -5.51 -10.16 22.43
CA GLN A 152 -5.64 -11.38 21.63
C GLN A 152 -7.09 -11.52 21.14
N ARG A 153 -7.45 -10.81 20.07
CA ARG A 153 -8.50 -11.29 19.18
C ARG A 153 -7.87 -12.30 18.24
N THR A 154 -8.21 -13.57 18.41
CA THR A 154 -7.81 -14.66 17.51
C THR A 154 -8.41 -14.40 16.12
N ASN A 155 -7.69 -13.62 15.31
CA ASN A 155 -8.09 -13.35 13.94
C ASN A 155 -7.96 -14.66 13.14
N ARG A 156 -9.08 -15.28 12.80
CA ARG A 156 -9.13 -16.58 12.09
C ARG A 156 -8.52 -16.51 10.69
N ASN A 157 -8.30 -15.30 10.17
CA ASN A 157 -7.74 -15.07 8.83
C ASN A 157 -6.25 -14.74 8.91
N SER A 158 -5.41 -15.77 8.99
CA SER A 158 -3.97 -15.60 9.05
C SER A 158 -3.34 -15.45 7.66
N MET A 159 -3.01 -14.23 7.26
CA MET A 159 -2.30 -13.93 6.02
C MET A 159 -0.80 -14.22 6.16
N HIS A 160 -0.20 -14.78 5.10
CA HIS A 160 1.22 -15.10 5.08
C HIS A 160 1.81 -14.91 3.69
N ILE A 161 3.11 -14.62 3.64
CA ILE A 161 3.89 -14.59 2.40
C ILE A 161 4.69 -15.89 2.28
N LEU A 162 4.77 -16.41 1.06
CA LEU A 162 5.41 -17.66 0.70
C LEU A 162 6.53 -17.36 -0.30
N ASP A 163 7.69 -17.98 -0.09
CA ASP A 163 8.76 -17.95 -1.08
C ASP A 163 8.60 -19.10 -2.07
N SER A 164 8.36 -18.76 -3.34
CA SER A 164 7.94 -19.66 -4.43
C SER A 164 9.05 -20.53 -5.02
N ILE A 165 10.13 -20.85 -4.28
CA ILE A 165 11.16 -21.79 -4.74
C ILE A 165 10.62 -23.24 -4.78
N GLY A 166 9.62 -23.51 -5.61
CA GLY A 166 9.14 -24.84 -5.91
C GLY A 166 10.17 -25.53 -6.79
N GLY A 167 10.80 -26.57 -6.22
CA GLY A 167 11.43 -27.69 -6.93
C GLY A 167 12.32 -27.36 -8.12
N ILE A 168 13.64 -27.29 -7.89
CA ILE A 168 14.56 -27.81 -8.90
C ILE A 168 14.22 -29.30 -9.09
N ASN A 169 13.50 -29.64 -10.15
CA ASN A 169 13.50 -31.04 -10.60
C ASN A 169 14.94 -31.34 -11.01
N SER A 170 15.65 -32.08 -10.16
CA SER A 170 16.93 -32.71 -10.49
C SER A 170 16.73 -33.81 -11.53
#